data_AF-A0A958FK14-F1
#
_entry.id   AF-A0A958FK14-F1
#
_cell.length_a   1.000
_cell.length_b   1.000
_cell.length_c   1.000
_cell.angle_alpha   90.00
_cell.angle_beta   90.00
_cell.angle_gamma   90.00
#
_symmetry.space_group_name_H-M   'P 1'
#
loop_
_entity.id
_entity.type
_entity.pdbx_description
1 polymer ?
#
loop_
_entity_poly.entity_id
_entity_poly.type
_entity_poly.pdbx_seq_one_letter_code
_entity_poly.pdbx_strand_id
1 'polypeptide(L)'
;YMRNVTVGEVSDAVIRIIFYKKQGQARYTLLLFTDLYVCNVASRKSRYAIYLAGYERSPVANFNLDNCRFDGVQDGNMLRHYTDLNMQDVYINGQLQN
;
A
#
# COMPACT_ATOMS: atom_id res chain seq x y z
N TYR A 1 1.77 3.58 11.01
CA TYR A 1 2.17 4.97 10.69
C TYR A 1 3.63 4.97 10.25
N MET A 2 3.94 5.49 9.05
CA MET A 2 5.29 5.59 8.47
C MET A 2 5.50 7.00 7.92
N ARG A 3 6.65 7.63 8.17
CA ARG A 3 6.92 8.98 7.66
C ARG A 3 8.39 9.28 7.38
N ASN A 4 8.65 10.21 6.47
CA ASN A 4 9.98 10.76 6.17
C ASN A 4 10.99 9.68 5.77
N VAL A 5 10.63 8.85 4.79
CA VAL A 5 11.47 7.74 4.35
C VAL A 5 11.87 7.89 2.90
N THR A 6 13.16 7.78 2.63
CA THR A 6 13.68 7.66 1.26
C THR A 6 14.14 6.23 1.04
N VAL A 7 13.45 5.54 0.14
CA VAL A 7 13.78 4.20 -0.31
C VAL A 7 14.60 4.31 -1.59
N GLY A 8 15.73 3.62 -1.68
CA GLY A 8 16.54 3.58 -2.91
C GLY A 8 15.83 2.79 -4.01
N GLU A 9 16.14 1.50 -4.08
CA GLU A 9 15.48 0.55 -4.96
C GLU A 9 14.86 -0.57 -4.12
N VAL A 10 13.63 -0.97 -4.46
CA VAL A 10 12.98 -2.16 -3.93
C VAL A 10 12.58 -3.07 -5.09
N SER A 11 12.79 -4.37 -4.93
CA SER A 11 12.51 -5.34 -6.01
C SER A 11 11.03 -5.63 -6.20
N ASP A 12 10.19 -5.33 -5.21
CA ASP A 12 8.78 -5.72 -5.17
C ASP A 12 7.87 -4.49 -5.00
N ALA A 13 7.52 -4.07 -3.77
CA ALA A 13 6.68 -2.89 -3.57
C ALA A 13 7.26 -1.90 -2.57
N VAL A 14 6.99 -0.61 -2.77
CA VAL A 14 7.34 0.43 -1.77
C VAL A 14 6.49 0.23 -0.52
N ILE A 15 5.19 -0.02 -0.70
CA ILE A 15 4.26 -0.32 0.38
C ILE A 15 3.57 -1.66 0.07
N ARG A 16 3.78 -2.66 0.93
CA ARG A 16 3.16 -3.98 0.81
C ARG A 16 2.35 -4.32 2.05
N ILE A 17 1.04 -4.44 1.90
CA ILE A 17 0.11 -4.86 2.95
C ILE A 17 -0.65 -6.09 2.46
N ILE A 18 -0.44 -7.21 3.12
CA ILE A 18 -1.00 -8.50 2.73
C ILE A 18 -1.47 -9.27 3.96
N PHE A 19 -2.61 -9.93 3.82
CA PHE A 19 -3.06 -10.89 4.82
C PHE A 19 -2.42 -12.26 4.56
N TYR A 20 -1.69 -12.76 5.55
CA TYR A 20 -1.18 -14.13 5.53
C TYR A 20 -2.16 -15.07 6.23
N LYS A 21 -2.72 -16.04 5.50
CA LYS A 21 -3.51 -17.12 6.10
C LYS A 21 -2.57 -18.18 6.69
N LYS A 22 -2.65 -18.41 8.00
CA LYS A 22 -2.03 -19.58 8.63
C LYS A 22 -2.89 -20.82 8.36
N GLN A 23 -2.30 -21.90 7.84
CA GLN A 23 -3.02 -23.17 7.66
C GLN A 23 -3.55 -23.67 9.02
N GLY A 24 -4.80 -24.17 9.06
CA GLY A 24 -5.37 -24.85 10.22
C GLY A 24 -6.29 -24.05 11.15
N GLN A 25 -6.48 -22.73 10.96
CA GLN A 25 -7.48 -21.98 11.74
C GLN A 25 -8.84 -21.92 11.05
N ALA A 26 -9.84 -22.58 11.66
CA ALA A 26 -11.23 -22.63 11.20
C ALA A 26 -12.07 -21.41 11.63
N ARG A 27 -11.56 -20.57 12.53
CA ARG A 27 -12.27 -19.42 13.08
C ARG A 27 -11.73 -18.15 12.44
N TYR A 28 -12.54 -17.51 11.61
CA TYR A 28 -12.20 -16.22 10.99
C TYR A 28 -12.31 -15.13 12.05
N THR A 29 -11.20 -14.82 12.73
CA THR A 29 -11.10 -13.51 13.35
C THR A 29 -11.03 -12.50 12.20
N LEU A 30 -12.04 -11.65 12.08
CA LEU A 30 -11.97 -10.48 11.20
C LEU A 30 -10.77 -9.64 11.67
N LEU A 31 -9.70 -9.66 10.89
CA LEU A 31 -8.53 -8.83 11.13
C LEU A 31 -8.81 -7.51 10.42
N LEU A 32 -9.25 -6.50 11.18
CA LEU A 32 -9.43 -5.15 10.67
C LEU A 32 -8.05 -4.49 10.62
N PHE A 33 -7.44 -4.45 9.43
CA PHE A 33 -6.33 -3.56 9.17
C PHE A 33 -6.91 -2.22 8.74
N THR A 34 -7.01 -1.31 9.71
CA THR A 34 -7.53 0.05 9.53
C THR A 34 -6.49 1.07 9.99
N ASP A 35 -6.68 2.33 9.60
CA ASP A 35 -5.95 3.50 10.08
C ASP A 35 -4.45 3.47 9.74
N LEU A 36 -4.16 3.12 8.49
CA LEU A 36 -2.82 3.16 7.94
C LEU A 36 -2.52 4.56 7.43
N TYR A 37 -1.32 5.06 7.75
CA TYR A 37 -0.89 6.39 7.33
C TYR A 37 0.57 6.34 6.89
N VAL A 38 0.83 6.84 5.68
CA VAL A 38 2.15 6.96 5.07
C VAL A 38 2.32 8.38 4.57
N CYS A 39 3.36 9.08 5.04
CA CYS A 39 3.55 10.50 4.69
C CYS A 39 5.00 10.84 4.36
N ASN A 40 5.22 11.64 3.32
CA ASN A 40 6.56 12.08 2.92
C ASN A 40 7.50 10.89 2.66
N VAL A 41 7.07 9.97 1.80
CA VAL A 41 7.86 8.80 1.39
C VAL A 41 8.21 8.89 -0.09
N ALA A 42 9.47 8.61 -0.41
CA ALA A 42 9.98 8.62 -1.78
C ALA A 42 10.65 7.29 -2.14
N SER A 43 10.52 6.85 -3.40
CA SER A 43 11.24 5.70 -3.96
C SER A 43 11.66 5.95 -5.41
N ARG A 44 12.78 5.35 -5.87
CA ARG A 44 13.30 5.51 -7.23
C ARG A 44 13.02 4.34 -8.17
N LYS A 45 12.74 3.16 -7.61
CA LYS A 45 12.46 1.95 -8.39
C LYS A 45 11.70 0.94 -7.56
N SER A 46 10.61 0.44 -8.14
CA SER A 46 9.81 -0.63 -7.55
C SER A 46 9.07 -1.40 -8.65
N ARG A 47 8.69 -2.65 -8.38
CA ARG A 47 7.74 -3.33 -9.27
C ARG A 47 6.35 -2.70 -9.11
N TYR A 48 5.89 -2.54 -7.87
CA TYR A 48 4.65 -1.86 -7.54
C TYR A 48 4.89 -0.66 -6.62
N ALA A 49 4.15 0.43 -6.82
CA ALA A 49 4.11 1.52 -5.85
C ALA A 49 3.40 1.04 -4.57
N ILE A 50 2.15 0.60 -4.72
CA ILE A 50 1.32 0.07 -3.63
C ILE A 50 0.87 -1.35 -3.99
N TYR A 51 1.07 -2.28 -3.06
CA TYR A 51 0.53 -3.63 -3.12
C TYR A 51 -0.38 -3.89 -1.92
N LEU A 52 -1.70 -3.86 -2.14
CA LEU A 52 -2.72 -4.23 -1.17
C LEU A 52 -3.39 -5.54 -1.59
N ALA A 53 -3.31 -6.56 -0.73
CA ALA A 53 -4.08 -7.78 -0.90
C ALA A 53 -4.83 -8.15 0.38
N GLY A 54 -6.05 -7.61 0.48
CA GLY A 54 -7.05 -7.95 1.49
C GLY A 54 -7.84 -9.22 1.16
N TYR A 55 -8.79 -9.57 2.03
CA TYR A 55 -9.84 -10.54 1.73
C TYR A 55 -11.17 -9.81 1.55
N GLU A 56 -12.09 -10.34 0.75
CA GLU A 56 -13.42 -9.74 0.54
C GLU A 56 -14.15 -9.44 1.86
N ARG A 57 -14.14 -10.39 2.80
CA ARG A 57 -14.72 -10.21 4.14
C ARG A 57 -13.86 -9.40 5.12
N SER A 58 -12.62 -9.07 4.75
CA SER A 58 -11.64 -8.40 5.63
C SER A 58 -10.76 -7.48 4.77
N PRO A 59 -11.36 -6.41 4.21
CA PRO A 59 -10.61 -5.49 3.36
C PRO A 59 -9.56 -4.73 4.16
N VAL A 60 -8.54 -4.21 3.46
CA VAL A 60 -7.67 -3.16 4.02
C VAL A 60 -8.49 -1.87 4.02
N ALA A 61 -8.69 -1.25 5.18
CA ALA A 61 -9.57 -0.09 5.33
C ALA A 61 -8.78 1.17 5.74
N ASN A 62 -9.31 2.35 5.43
CA ASN A 62 -8.81 3.66 5.85
C ASN A 62 -7.28 3.80 5.72
N PHE A 63 -6.79 3.68 4.49
CA PHE A 63 -5.38 3.84 4.18
C PHE A 63 -5.11 5.20 3.55
N ASN A 64 -4.32 6.01 4.23
CA ASN A 64 -4.03 7.38 3.87
C ASN A 64 -2.57 7.51 3.43
N LEU A 65 -2.36 8.04 2.23
CA LEU A 65 -1.06 8.43 1.72
C LEU A 65 -1.03 9.94 1.48
N ASP A 66 0.01 10.58 1.96
CA ASP A 66 0.18 12.03 1.91
C ASP A 66 1.59 12.40 1.44
N ASN A 67 1.69 13.28 0.44
CA ASN A 67 2.95 13.80 -0.08
C ASN A 67 3.99 12.68 -0.39
N CYS A 68 3.62 11.75 -1.28
CA CYS A 68 4.48 10.61 -1.63
C CYS A 68 4.92 10.65 -3.10
N ARG A 69 6.14 10.20 -3.39
CA ARG A 69 6.69 10.14 -4.75
C ARG A 69 7.32 8.78 -5.04
N PHE A 70 6.70 8.00 -5.92
CA PHE A 70 7.18 6.69 -6.31
C PHE A 70 7.57 6.72 -7.79
N ASP A 71 8.87 6.83 -8.04
CA ASP A 71 9.45 6.84 -9.39
C ASP A 71 9.95 5.44 -9.77
N GLY A 72 10.12 5.20 -11.07
CA GLY A 72 10.62 3.94 -11.61
C GLY A 72 9.73 2.74 -11.28
N VAL A 73 8.43 2.95 -11.13
CA VAL A 73 7.43 1.91 -10.85
C VAL A 73 7.10 1.16 -12.14
N GLN A 74 7.16 -0.17 -12.14
CA GLN A 74 7.00 -0.98 -13.36
C GLN A 74 5.55 -1.34 -13.67
N ASP A 75 4.83 -1.86 -12.68
CA ASP A 75 3.50 -2.47 -12.84
C ASP A 75 2.38 -1.60 -12.24
N GLY A 76 2.71 -0.39 -11.76
CA GLY A 76 1.77 0.54 -11.12
C GLY A 76 1.36 0.10 -9.71
N ASN A 77 0.06 0.08 -9.43
CA ASN A 77 -0.52 -0.37 -8.17
C ASN A 77 -1.21 -1.74 -8.33
N MET A 78 -1.11 -2.60 -7.32
CA MET A 78 -1.92 -3.81 -7.18
C MET A 78 -2.86 -3.64 -5.98
N LEU A 79 -4.15 -3.44 -6.23
CA LEU A 79 -5.14 -3.17 -5.18
C LEU A 79 -6.24 -4.23 -5.23
N ARG A 80 -6.36 -5.04 -4.18
CA ARG A 80 -7.43 -6.05 -4.04
C ARG A 80 -8.06 -5.97 -2.65
N HIS A 81 -9.39 -5.91 -2.65
CA HIS A 81 -10.22 -5.86 -1.43
C HIS A 81 -9.75 -4.77 -0.45
N TYR A 82 -9.97 -3.52 -0.83
CA TYR A 82 -9.69 -2.34 -0.01
C TYR A 82 -10.92 -1.44 0.08
N THR A 83 -10.96 -0.63 1.12
CA THR A 83 -12.00 0.39 1.35
C THR A 83 -11.31 1.66 1.83
N ASP A 84 -11.69 2.82 1.31
CA ASP A 84 -11.16 4.14 1.73
C ASP A 84 -9.62 4.25 1.61
N LEU A 85 -9.11 4.12 0.38
CA LEU A 85 -7.74 4.49 0.03
C LEU A 85 -7.72 5.96 -0.36
N ASN A 86 -7.14 6.80 0.51
CA ASN A 86 -7.03 8.23 0.31
C ASN A 86 -5.61 8.58 -0.14
N MET A 87 -5.48 9.27 -1.26
CA MET A 87 -4.21 9.71 -1.81
C MET A 87 -4.23 11.23 -1.96
N GLN A 88 -3.37 11.90 -1.20
CA GLN A 88 -3.15 13.34 -1.28
C GLN A 88 -1.71 13.61 -1.71
N ASP A 89 -1.54 14.34 -2.81
CA ASP A 89 -0.21 14.67 -3.34
C ASP A 89 0.69 13.43 -3.55
N VAL A 90 0.09 12.34 -4.04
CA VAL A 90 0.80 11.09 -4.34
C VAL A 90 1.11 11.04 -5.83
N TYR A 91 2.39 10.88 -6.18
CA TYR A 91 2.84 10.78 -7.56
C TYR A 91 3.43 9.40 -7.82
N ILE A 92 3.00 8.77 -8.91
CA ILE A 92 3.58 7.52 -9.43
C ILE A 92 4.11 7.81 -10.83
N ASN A 93 5.42 7.65 -11.03
CA ASN A 93 6.12 7.98 -12.28
C ASN A 93 5.77 9.39 -12.80
N GLY A 94 5.77 10.37 -11.90
CA GLY A 94 5.42 11.76 -12.22
C GLY A 94 3.93 12.04 -12.43
N GLN A 95 3.05 11.03 -12.40
CA GLN A 95 1.61 11.21 -12.53
C GLN A 95 0.93 11.31 -11.16
N LEU A 96 0.19 12.39 -10.93
CA LEU A 96 -0.63 12.55 -9.73
C LEU A 96 -1.73 11.47 -9.69
N GLN A 97 -1.87 10.82 -8.55
CA GLN A 97 -2.89 9.83 -8.27
C GLN A 97 -4.05 10.50 -7.52
N ASN A 98 -5.28 10.18 -7.94
CA ASN A 98 -6.53 10.62 -7.32
C ASN A 98 -7.25 9.44 -6.66
#